data_AF-A0A660U535-F1
#
_entry.id   AF-A0A660U535-F1
#
_cell.length_a   1.000
_cell.length_b   1.000
_cell.length_c   1.000
_cell.angle_alpha   90.00
_cell.angle_beta   90.00
_cell.angle_gamma   90.00
#
_symmetry.space_group_name_H-M   'P 1'
#
loop_
_entity.id
_entity.type
_entity.pdbx_description
1 polymer ?
#
loop_
_entity_poly.entity_id
_entity_poly.type
_entity_poly.pdbx_seq_one_letter_code
_entity_poly.pdbx_strand_id
1 'polypeptide(L)' 'GVKFKDADLIGVPYRVNIGDKGLADGKVEVVVRDTGERIEVTVERLVDFVCDKIEEDFKRYSSL' A
#
# COMPACT_ATOMS: atom_id res chain seq x y z
N GLY A 1 -7.96 -2.40 14.46
CA GLY A 1 -7.25 -3.64 14.84
C GLY A 1 -5.81 -3.30 15.16
N VAL A 2 -5.22 -3.93 16.18
CA VAL A 2 -3.87 -3.62 16.70
C VAL A 2 -2.82 -3.53 15.58
N LYS A 3 -2.85 -4.47 14.62
CA LYS A 3 -1.96 -4.51 13.44
C LYS A 3 -1.95 -3.25 12.56
N PHE A 4 -3.11 -2.60 12.39
CA PHE A 4 -3.20 -1.37 11.60
C PHE A 4 -2.58 -0.19 12.34
N LYS A 5 -2.84 -0.14 13.65
CA LYS A 5 -2.29 0.90 14.52
C LYS A 5 -0.77 0.78 14.60
N ASP A 6 -0.23 -0.43 14.68
CA ASP A 6 1.21 -0.66 14.72
C ASP A 6 1.88 -0.22 13.42
N ALA A 7 1.34 -0.60 12.25
CA ALA A 7 1.82 -0.16 10.95
C ALA A 7 1.81 1.37 10.81
N ASP A 8 0.76 2.02 11.33
CA ASP A 8 0.65 3.47 11.35
C ASP A 8 1.57 4.11 12.40
N LEU A 9 1.97 3.42 13.46
CA LEU A 9 2.90 3.95 14.47
C LEU A 9 4.35 3.89 13.99
N ILE A 10 4.75 2.80 13.33
CA ILE A 10 6.12 2.63 12.81
C ILE A 10 6.38 3.46 11.54
N GLY A 11 5.35 4.07 10.96
CA GLY A 11 5.50 5.00 9.83
C GLY A 11 5.72 4.33 8.47
N VAL A 12 5.24 3.10 8.29
CA VAL A 12 5.34 2.43 6.98
C VAL A 12 4.49 3.19 5.94
N PRO A 13 5.08 3.59 4.79
CA PRO A 13 4.39 4.44 3.82
C PRO A 13 3.26 3.74 3.07
N TYR A 14 3.39 2.43 2.83
CA TYR A 14 2.43 1.61 2.08
C TYR A 14 2.05 0.37 2.87
N ARG A 15 0.75 0.15 3.07
CA ARG A 15 0.22 -1.05 3.74
C ARG A 15 -0.61 -1.87 2.77
N VAL A 16 -0.31 -3.15 2.66
CA VAL A 16 -1.09 -4.10 1.85
C VAL A 16 -2.03 -4.88 2.77
N ASN A 17 -3.33 -4.73 2.54
CA ASN A 17 -4.39 -5.45 3.22
C ASN A 17 -4.84 -6.63 2.34
N ILE A 18 -4.74 -7.83 2.91
CA ILE A 18 -5.19 -9.07 2.27
C ILE A 18 -6.36 -9.60 3.09
N GLY A 19 -7.51 -9.77 2.45
CA GLY A 19 -8.71 -10.35 3.07
C GLY A 19 -9.38 -11.34 2.13
N ASP A 20 -10.06 -12.33 2.70
CA ASP A 20 -10.59 -13.49 1.96
C ASP A 20 -11.47 -13.11 0.76
N LYS A 21 -12.29 -12.06 0.90
CA LYS A 21 -13.17 -11.57 -0.17
C LYS A 21 -12.39 -11.02 -1.35
N GLY A 22 -11.46 -10.09 -1.10
CA GLY A 22 -10.64 -9.50 -2.17
C GLY A 22 -9.76 -10.56 -2.84
N LEU A 23 -9.21 -11.48 -2.04
CA LEU A 23 -8.35 -12.54 -2.56
C LEU A 23 -9.12 -13.52 -3.46
N ALA A 24 -10.40 -13.81 -3.16
CA ALA A 24 -11.27 -14.59 -4.03
C ALA A 24 -11.48 -13.93 -5.41
N ASP A 25 -11.46 -12.59 -5.45
CA ASP A 25 -11.54 -11.80 -6.69
C ASP A 25 -10.15 -11.51 -7.30
N GLY A 26 -9.08 -12.09 -6.77
CA GLY A 26 -7.70 -11.89 -7.25
C GLY A 26 -7.14 -10.49 -6.94
N LYS A 27 -7.69 -9.82 -5.92
CA LYS A 27 -7.36 -8.44 -5.55
C LYS A 27 -6.87 -8.31 -4.11
N VAL A 28 -6.12 -7.24 -3.88
CA VAL A 28 -5.63 -6.78 -2.58
C VAL A 28 -5.84 -5.28 -2.48
N GLU A 29 -5.89 -4.75 -1.26
CA GLU A 29 -6.04 -3.31 -1.02
C GLU A 29 -4.70 -2.73 -0.57
N VAL A 30 -4.18 -1.75 -1.31
CA VAL A 30 -3.00 -0.96 -0.93
C VAL A 30 -3.47 0.34 -0.28
N VAL A 31 -3.01 0.61 0.93
CA VAL A 31 -3.31 1.83 1.67
C VAL A 31 -2.09 2.73 1.71
N VAL A 32 -2.23 3.97 1.26
CA VAL A 32 -1.20 5.00 1.30
C VAL A 32 -1.32 5.73 2.64
N ARG A 33 -0.25 5.77 3.42
CA ARG A 33 -0.24 6.41 4.74
C ARG A 33 -0.44 7.92 4.67
N ASP A 34 0.26 8.58 3.73
CA ASP A 34 0.30 10.05 3.61
C ASP A 34 -1.10 10.61 3.32
N THR A 35 -1.83 9.98 2.40
CA THR A 35 -3.15 10.45 1.93
C THR A 35 -4.33 9.72 2.57
N GLY A 36 -4.11 8.52 3.13
CA GLY A 36 -5.17 7.62 3.57
C GLY A 36 -5.92 6.92 2.43
N GLU A 37 -5.48 7.11 1.18
CA GLU A 37 -6.10 6.51 0.00
C GLU A 37 -6.01 4.98 0.04
N ARG A 38 -7.05 4.31 -0.46
CA ARG A 38 -7.13 2.86 -0.56
C ARG A 38 -7.37 2.46 -2.01
N ILE A 39 -6.48 1.66 -2.54
CA ILE A 39 -6.40 1.32 -3.96
C ILE A 39 -6.51 -0.19 -4.09
N GLU A 40 -7.51 -0.67 -4.82
CA GLU A 40 -7.58 -2.09 -5.17
C GLU A 40 -6.59 -2.39 -6.30
N VAL A 41 -5.73 -3.37 -6.08
CA VAL A 41 -4.72 -3.82 -7.04
C VAL A 41 -4.88 -5.32 -7.22
N THR A 42 -4.72 -5.83 -8.45
CA THR A 42 -4.68 -7.28 -8.66
C THR A 42 -3.41 -7.85 -8.03
N VAL A 43 -3.48 -9.09 -7.52
CA VAL A 43 -2.31 -9.76 -6.92
C VAL A 43 -1.13 -9.79 -7.90
N GLU A 44 -1.41 -9.99 -9.18
CA GLU A 44 -0.43 -10.03 -10.27
C GLU A 44 0.34 -8.70 -10.43
N ARG A 45 -0.33 -7.56 -10.23
CA ARG A 45 0.28 -6.22 -10.39
C ARG A 45 0.77 -5.61 -9.08
N LEU A 46 0.55 -6.28 -7.95
CA LEU A 46 0.83 -5.72 -6.63
C LEU A 46 2.29 -5.27 -6.48
N VAL A 47 3.23 -6.13 -6.87
CA VAL A 47 4.67 -5.87 -6.67
C VAL A 47 5.10 -4.66 -7.49
N ASP A 48 4.81 -4.66 -8.80
CA ASP A 48 5.15 -3.56 -9.69
C ASP A 48 4.51 -2.26 -9.21
N PHE A 49 3.22 -2.30 -8.85
CA PHE A 49 2.50 -1.13 -8.35
C PHE A 49 3.16 -0.51 -7.10
N VAL A 50 3.56 -1.33 -6.13
CA VAL A 50 4.19 -0.83 -4.90
C VAL A 50 5.61 -0.33 -5.19
N CYS A 51 6.38 -0.99 -6.06
CA CYS A 51 7.70 -0.52 -6.47
C CYS A 51 7.63 0.84 -7.18
N ASP A 52 6.73 1.00 -8.14
CA ASP A 52 6.51 2.26 -8.87
C ASP A 52 6.18 3.39 -7.90
N LYS A 53 5.29 3.13 -6.94
CA LYS A 53 4.88 4.09 -5.92
C LYS A 53 6.02 4.52 -5.00
N ILE A 54 6.85 3.56 -4.56
CA ILE A 54 8.05 3.85 -3.76
C ILE A 54 9.03 4.73 -4.56
N GLU A 55 9.24 4.45 -5.84
CA GLU A 55 10.10 5.28 -6.69
C GLU A 55 9.55 6.69 -6.88
N GLU A 56 8.25 6.84 -7.14
CA GLU A 56 7.56 8.12 -7.28
C GLU A 56 7.75 8.97 -6.02
N ASP A 57 7.49 8.40 -4.85
CA ASP A 57 7.67 9.08 -3.57
C ASP A 57 9.12 9.41 -3.28
N PHE A 58 10.05 8.49 -3.57
CA PHE A 58 11.47 8.74 -3.37
C PHE A 58 11.95 9.92 -4.22
N LYS A 59 11.53 10.00 -5.50
CA LYS A 59 11.82 11.14 -6.39
C LYS A 59 11.18 12.43 -5.86
N ARG A 60 9.94 12.37 -5.40
CA ARG A 60 9.21 13.50 -4.80
C ARG A 60 9.94 14.07 -3.59
N TYR A 61 10.44 13.22 -2.69
CA TYR A 61 11.17 13.67 -1.50
C TYR A 61 12.62 14.04 -1.78
N SER A 62 13.28 13.41 -2.75
CA SER A 62 14.67 13.73 -3.12
C SER A 62 14.80 15.04 -3.92
N SER A 63 13.69 15.60 -4.42
CA SER A 63 13.66 16.87 -5.15
C SER A 63 13.20 18.07 -4.31
N LEU A 64 12.91 17.83 -3.01
CA LEU A 64 12.68 18.84 -1.98
C LEU A 64 13.97 19.15 -1.23
#